data_AF-A0A8H9WGQ5-F1
#
_entry.id   AF-A0A8H9WGQ5-F1
#
_cell.length_a   1.000
_cell.length_b   1.000
_cell.length_c   1.000
_cell.angle_alpha   90.00
_cell.angle_beta   90.00
_cell.angle_gamma   90.00
#
_symmetry.space_group_name_H-M   'P 1'
#
loop_
_entity.id
_entity.type
_entity.pdbx_description
1 polymer ?
#
loop_
_entity_poly.entity_id
_entity_poly.type
_entity_poly.pdbx_seq_one_letter_code
_entity_poly.pdbx_strand_id
1 'polypeptide(L)'
;MKRFIVCAFLATQLFACASLEPLRQQVTSGSFVGNSERILAVKHWSLMGRLSVRNKKESWLTSLSWKHKDSINQLTLSTLLGGIVATLAYSKEGVWVSDSDGNMHEASSAELHSMLGYSPPLRHLHFWITGVPNPNLMIENEASNSLGVHSFKQDGWDVKLERFNFFADVFLPTRVTLFKDELKIKLVVDEWSM
;
A
#
# COMPACT_ATOMS: atom_id res chain seq x y z
N MET A 1 13.13 -6.97 69.72
CA MET A 1 12.00 -7.15 68.79
C MET A 1 11.57 -5.79 68.25
N LYS A 2 12.15 -5.32 67.13
CA LYS A 2 11.76 -4.09 66.37
C LYS A 2 12.81 -3.80 65.26
N ARG A 3 13.07 -4.78 64.37
CA ARG A 3 14.00 -4.60 63.23
C ARG A 3 13.57 -5.31 61.94
N PHE A 4 12.30 -5.68 61.81
CA PHE A 4 11.80 -6.50 60.68
C PHE A 4 10.54 -5.95 59.98
N ILE A 5 10.31 -4.63 59.98
CA ILE A 5 9.09 -4.05 59.35
C ILE A 5 9.42 -2.83 58.47
N VAL A 6 10.58 -2.80 57.80
CA VAL A 6 10.87 -1.71 56.84
C VAL A 6 11.25 -2.22 55.44
N CYS A 7 11.50 -3.52 55.25
CA CYS A 7 11.81 -4.08 53.93
C CYS A 7 10.57 -4.45 53.08
N ALA A 8 9.35 -4.19 53.55
CA ALA A 8 8.12 -4.65 52.89
C ALA A 8 7.42 -3.60 52.02
N PHE A 9 8.08 -2.47 51.69
CA PHE A 9 7.46 -1.39 50.91
C PHE A 9 8.17 -1.05 49.58
N LEU A 10 9.11 -1.89 49.12
CA LEU A 10 9.88 -1.65 47.89
C LEU A 10 9.71 -2.73 46.81
N ALA A 11 8.65 -3.55 46.87
CA ALA A 11 8.45 -4.69 45.97
C ALA A 11 7.17 -4.64 45.11
N THR A 12 6.41 -3.55 45.10
CA THR A 12 5.10 -3.46 44.41
C THR A 12 5.03 -2.38 43.33
N GLN A 13 6.11 -2.16 42.57
CA GLN A 13 6.09 -1.29 41.38
C GLN A 13 6.52 -2.01 40.09
N LEU A 14 6.02 -3.24 39.88
CA LEU A 14 6.19 -3.97 38.62
C LEU A 14 4.85 -4.50 38.09
N PHE A 15 3.85 -3.64 37.95
CA PHE A 15 2.64 -3.96 37.16
C PHE A 15 2.08 -2.71 36.48
N ALA A 16 2.80 -2.20 35.49
CA ALA A 16 2.25 -1.21 34.57
C ALA A 16 2.89 -1.29 33.17
N CYS A 17 3.12 -2.50 32.65
CA CYS A 17 3.07 -2.70 31.22
C CYS A 17 1.65 -3.12 30.86
N ALA A 18 0.71 -2.18 30.93
CA ALA A 18 -0.57 -2.37 30.26
C ALA A 18 -0.26 -2.38 28.76
N SER A 19 -0.30 -3.58 28.18
CA SER A 19 -0.28 -3.77 26.74
C SER A 19 -1.54 -3.09 26.20
N LEU A 20 -1.37 -1.90 25.62
CA LEU A 20 -2.38 -1.27 24.78
C LEU A 20 -2.48 -2.12 23.52
N GLU A 21 -3.39 -3.10 23.52
CA GLU A 21 -3.86 -3.69 22.27
C GLU A 21 -4.49 -2.55 21.46
N PRO A 22 -3.97 -2.24 20.27
CA PRO A 22 -4.65 -1.31 19.39
C PRO A 22 -6.04 -1.89 19.14
N LEU A 23 -7.07 -1.07 19.32
CA LEU A 23 -8.47 -1.45 19.09
C LEU A 23 -8.60 -1.86 17.62
N ARG A 24 -8.45 -3.16 17.35
CA ARG A 24 -8.54 -3.74 16.02
C ARG A 24 -10.01 -3.77 15.66
N GLN A 25 -10.49 -2.67 15.09
CA GLN A 25 -11.85 -2.62 14.56
C GLN A 25 -12.00 -3.74 13.53
N GLN A 26 -12.87 -4.71 13.83
CA GLN A 26 -13.23 -5.77 12.90
C GLN A 26 -13.92 -5.12 11.71
N VAL A 27 -13.23 -5.13 10.57
CA VAL A 27 -13.79 -4.65 9.31
C VAL A 27 -14.89 -5.63 8.90
N THR A 28 -16.16 -5.24 9.06
CA THR A 28 -17.30 -6.06 8.65
C THR A 28 -17.59 -5.82 7.18
N SER A 29 -18.12 -6.81 6.46
CA SER A 29 -18.40 -6.72 5.02
C SER A 29 -19.26 -5.50 4.63
N GLY A 30 -20.14 -5.03 5.51
CA GLY A 30 -20.97 -3.83 5.29
C GLY A 30 -20.18 -2.50 5.33
N SER A 31 -19.02 -2.45 5.99
CA SER A 31 -18.15 -1.26 6.00
C SER A 31 -17.42 -1.03 4.67
N PHE A 32 -17.21 -2.08 3.86
CA PHE A 32 -16.53 -1.98 2.57
C PHE A 32 -17.40 -1.38 1.47
N VAL A 33 -18.70 -1.65 1.46
CA VAL A 33 -19.61 -1.16 0.40
C VAL A 33 -19.68 0.37 0.43
N GLY A 34 -19.94 0.97 1.61
CA GLY A 34 -19.98 2.43 1.76
C GLY A 34 -18.59 3.08 1.60
N ASN A 35 -17.52 2.39 1.99
CA ASN A 35 -16.15 2.88 1.78
C ASN A 35 -15.76 2.92 0.29
N SER A 36 -16.23 1.96 -0.51
CA SER A 36 -15.87 1.86 -1.93
C SER A 36 -16.40 3.04 -2.74
N GLU A 37 -17.66 3.42 -2.54
CA GLU A 37 -18.25 4.60 -3.22
C GLU A 37 -17.52 5.88 -2.84
N ARG A 38 -17.16 6.05 -1.56
CA ARG A 38 -16.38 7.19 -1.06
C ARG A 38 -15.02 7.26 -1.71
N ILE A 39 -14.28 6.13 -1.76
CA ILE A 39 -12.97 6.05 -2.42
C ILE A 39 -13.06 6.44 -3.89
N LEU A 40 -14.03 5.89 -4.62
CA LEU A 40 -14.20 6.16 -6.06
C LEU A 40 -14.58 7.62 -6.36
N ALA A 41 -15.13 8.34 -5.38
CA ALA A 41 -15.43 9.77 -5.49
C ALA A 41 -14.19 10.67 -5.28
N VAL A 42 -13.11 10.17 -4.65
CA VAL A 42 -11.90 10.96 -4.38
C VAL A 42 -11.13 11.19 -5.67
N LYS A 43 -11.00 12.47 -6.07
CA LYS A 43 -10.28 12.89 -7.28
C LYS A 43 -8.81 13.20 -7.07
N HIS A 44 -8.43 13.49 -5.83
CA HIS A 44 -7.09 13.89 -5.47
C HIS A 44 -6.66 13.11 -4.25
N TRP A 45 -5.50 12.50 -4.33
CA TRP A 45 -4.82 11.93 -3.19
C TRP A 45 -3.34 11.81 -3.49
N SER A 46 -2.56 11.69 -2.44
CA SER A 46 -1.16 11.29 -2.54
C SER A 46 -0.79 10.38 -1.39
N LEU A 47 0.23 9.57 -1.62
CA LEU A 47 0.82 8.73 -0.59
C LEU A 47 2.34 8.77 -0.67
N MET A 48 2.95 8.59 0.49
CA MET A 48 4.36 8.25 0.63
C MET A 48 4.47 6.88 1.27
N GLY A 49 5.38 6.06 0.78
CA GLY A 49 5.56 4.72 1.31
C GLY A 49 6.82 4.04 0.82
N ARG A 50 6.90 2.75 1.15
CA ARG A 50 8.02 1.87 0.84
C ARG A 50 7.53 0.73 -0.05
N LEU A 51 8.12 0.63 -1.23
CA LEU A 51 7.82 -0.37 -2.24
C LEU A 51 8.95 -1.39 -2.28
N SER A 52 8.64 -2.64 -1.96
CA SER A 52 9.53 -3.77 -2.20
C SER A 52 9.02 -4.58 -3.37
N VAL A 53 9.91 -4.87 -4.31
CA VAL A 53 9.66 -5.78 -5.41
C VAL A 53 10.64 -6.94 -5.29
N ARG A 54 10.14 -8.15 -5.51
CA ARG A 54 10.93 -9.38 -5.50
C ARG A 54 10.49 -10.26 -6.66
N ASN A 55 11.45 -10.74 -7.42
CA ASN A 55 11.27 -11.79 -8.43
C ASN A 55 12.25 -12.96 -8.12
N LYS A 56 12.38 -13.91 -9.04
CA LYS A 56 13.32 -15.05 -8.94
C LYS A 56 14.78 -14.66 -8.68
N LYS A 57 15.22 -13.56 -9.30
CA LYS A 57 16.63 -13.20 -9.42
C LYS A 57 17.02 -12.14 -8.39
N GLU A 58 16.13 -11.20 -8.15
CA GLU A 58 16.45 -9.93 -7.51
C GLU A 58 15.33 -9.50 -6.56
N SER A 59 15.73 -8.71 -5.56
CA SER A 59 14.82 -8.01 -4.68
C SER A 59 15.36 -6.62 -4.43
N TRP A 60 14.51 -5.61 -4.59
CA TRP A 60 14.86 -4.23 -4.29
C TRP A 60 13.81 -3.58 -3.40
N LEU A 61 14.24 -2.53 -2.72
CA LEU A 61 13.43 -1.70 -1.84
C LEU A 61 13.63 -0.24 -2.27
N THR A 62 12.53 0.45 -2.49
CA THR A 62 12.50 1.86 -2.90
C THR A 62 11.51 2.63 -2.02
N SER A 63 11.75 3.91 -1.86
CA SER A 63 10.73 4.86 -1.46
C SER A 63 9.82 5.13 -2.66
N LEU A 64 8.53 5.26 -2.41
CA LEU A 64 7.51 5.60 -3.40
C LEU A 64 6.81 6.89 -2.95
N SER A 65 6.81 7.89 -3.83
CA SER A 65 5.86 8.99 -3.78
C SER A 65 4.88 8.79 -4.91
N TRP A 66 3.58 8.78 -4.61
CA TRP A 66 2.54 8.64 -5.61
C TRP A 66 1.48 9.71 -5.42
N LYS A 67 1.24 10.48 -6.48
CA LYS A 67 0.17 11.47 -6.57
C LYS A 67 -0.87 11.03 -7.60
N HIS A 68 -2.14 11.11 -7.24
CA HIS A 68 -3.28 10.92 -8.11
C HIS A 68 -4.05 12.23 -8.23
N LYS A 69 -4.34 12.63 -9.46
CA LYS A 69 -5.10 13.84 -9.76
C LYS A 69 -6.01 13.61 -10.96
N ASP A 70 -7.32 13.70 -10.72
CA ASP A 70 -8.45 13.54 -11.65
C ASP A 70 -8.57 12.16 -12.32
N SER A 71 -7.49 11.69 -12.96
CA SER A 71 -7.29 10.33 -13.52
C SER A 71 -5.81 10.06 -13.86
N ILE A 72 -4.91 11.00 -13.57
CA ILE A 72 -3.48 10.92 -13.84
C ILE A 72 -2.79 10.48 -12.56
N ASN A 73 -1.97 9.44 -12.70
CA ASN A 73 -1.14 8.92 -11.62
C ASN A 73 0.30 9.26 -11.92
N GLN A 74 0.99 9.95 -11.00
CA GLN A 74 2.41 10.23 -11.07
C GLN A 74 3.11 9.52 -9.92
N LEU A 75 4.04 8.63 -10.25
CA LEU A 75 4.81 7.85 -9.29
C LEU A 75 6.30 8.20 -9.45
N THR A 76 6.96 8.40 -8.32
CA THR A 76 8.40 8.57 -8.25
C THR A 76 8.96 7.51 -7.32
N LEU A 77 9.84 6.67 -7.87
CA LEU A 77 10.62 5.69 -7.14
C LEU A 77 11.99 6.29 -6.82
N SER A 78 12.42 6.15 -5.59
CA SER A 78 13.71 6.68 -5.14
C SER A 78 14.43 5.69 -4.24
N THR A 79 15.75 5.76 -4.22
CA THR A 79 16.57 5.07 -3.24
C THR A 79 16.37 5.69 -1.86
N LEU A 80 16.73 4.96 -0.80
CA LEU A 80 16.65 5.47 0.57
C LEU A 80 17.58 6.67 0.83
N LEU A 81 18.57 6.89 -0.05
CA LEU A 81 19.49 8.03 0.00
C LEU A 81 19.00 9.23 -0.83
N GLY A 82 17.81 9.14 -1.43
CA GLY A 82 17.18 10.24 -2.18
C GLY A 82 17.46 10.27 -3.68
N GLY A 83 18.20 9.31 -4.24
CA GLY A 83 18.42 9.21 -5.68
C GLY A 83 17.15 8.75 -6.41
N ILE A 84 16.75 9.44 -7.47
CA ILE A 84 15.59 9.04 -8.28
C ILE A 84 15.96 7.80 -9.12
N VAL A 85 15.14 6.76 -9.04
CA VAL A 85 15.28 5.52 -9.82
C VAL A 85 14.42 5.59 -11.08
N ALA A 86 13.18 6.04 -10.93
CA ALA A 86 12.27 6.21 -12.05
C ALA A 86 11.18 7.21 -11.67
N THR A 87 10.78 8.05 -12.63
CA THR A 87 9.51 8.77 -12.58
C THR A 87 8.63 8.27 -13.70
N LEU A 88 7.38 7.94 -13.37
CA LEU A 88 6.39 7.48 -14.32
C LEU A 88 5.08 8.23 -14.11
N ALA A 89 4.40 8.51 -15.21
CA ALA A 89 3.03 9.01 -15.21
C ALA A 89 2.16 8.05 -16.03
N TYR A 90 0.93 7.80 -15.60
CA TYR A 90 0.02 7.00 -16.40
C TYR A 90 -1.44 7.39 -16.19
N SER A 91 -2.23 7.13 -17.22
CA SER A 91 -3.66 7.36 -17.28
C SER A 91 -4.29 6.37 -18.26
N LYS A 92 -5.54 6.62 -18.69
CA LYS A 92 -6.17 5.80 -19.73
C LYS A 92 -5.55 6.01 -21.11
N GLU A 93 -4.90 7.15 -21.31
CA GLU A 93 -4.30 7.57 -22.58
C GLU A 93 -2.95 6.88 -22.84
N GLY A 94 -2.20 6.55 -21.79
CA GLY A 94 -0.88 5.95 -21.97
C GLY A 94 -0.05 5.91 -20.70
N VAL A 95 1.23 5.61 -20.89
CA VAL A 95 2.25 5.60 -19.84
C VAL A 95 3.40 6.46 -20.34
N TRP A 96 3.91 7.34 -19.48
CA TRP A 96 5.07 8.17 -19.72
C TRP A 96 6.12 7.89 -18.67
N VAL A 97 7.39 7.97 -19.05
CA VAL A 97 8.53 7.80 -18.15
C VAL A 97 9.50 8.96 -18.33
N SER A 98 10.25 9.27 -17.28
CA SER A 98 11.31 10.28 -17.35
C SER A 98 12.60 9.70 -17.93
N ASP A 99 13.25 10.41 -18.85
CA ASP A 99 14.64 10.17 -19.23
C ASP A 99 15.64 10.62 -18.14
N SER A 100 16.94 10.54 -18.43
CA SER A 100 18.01 10.98 -17.52
C SER A 100 18.04 12.48 -17.26
N ASP A 101 17.47 13.27 -18.17
CA ASP A 101 17.40 14.73 -18.10
C ASP A 101 16.10 15.20 -17.43
N GLY A 102 15.20 14.27 -17.10
CA GLY A 102 13.92 14.51 -16.45
C GLY A 102 12.76 14.82 -17.41
N ASN A 103 12.97 14.70 -18.73
CA ASN A 103 11.90 14.91 -19.70
C ASN A 103 10.99 13.68 -19.75
N MET A 104 9.68 13.91 -19.84
CA MET A 104 8.71 12.83 -19.96
C MET A 104 8.47 12.48 -21.43
N HIS A 105 8.56 11.20 -21.77
CA HIS A 105 8.17 10.66 -23.07
C HIS A 105 7.26 9.44 -22.91
N GLU A 106 6.46 9.16 -23.93
CA GLU A 106 5.57 8.01 -23.92
C GLU A 106 6.39 6.72 -23.98
N ALA A 107 6.10 5.78 -23.08
CA ALA A 107 6.82 4.53 -22.94
C ALA A 107 6.01 3.35 -23.47
N SER A 108 6.68 2.51 -24.25
CA SER A 108 6.10 1.22 -24.63
C SER A 108 6.10 0.23 -23.46
N SER A 109 5.25 -0.80 -23.51
CA SER A 109 5.26 -1.88 -22.52
C SER A 109 6.62 -2.59 -22.43
N ALA A 110 7.35 -2.69 -23.54
CA ALA A 110 8.67 -3.31 -23.59
C ALA A 110 9.73 -2.45 -22.89
N GLU A 111 9.69 -1.13 -23.13
CA GLU A 111 10.55 -0.17 -22.44
C GLU A 111 10.28 -0.15 -20.93
N LEU A 112 9.01 -0.08 -20.53
CA LEU A 112 8.62 -0.13 -19.12
C LEU A 112 9.11 -1.40 -18.44
N HIS A 113 9.00 -2.55 -19.12
CA HIS A 113 9.53 -3.82 -18.63
C HIS A 113 11.05 -3.80 -18.51
N SER A 114 11.76 -3.26 -19.49
CA SER A 114 13.22 -3.15 -19.46
C SER A 114 13.71 -2.23 -18.34
N MET A 115 12.97 -1.15 -18.06
CA MET A 115 13.32 -0.16 -17.03
C MET A 115 13.05 -0.70 -15.62
N LEU A 116 11.91 -1.37 -15.40
CA LEU A 116 11.50 -1.82 -14.08
C LEU A 116 11.90 -3.27 -13.78
N GLY A 117 12.25 -4.07 -14.79
CA GLY A 117 12.48 -5.51 -14.68
C GLY A 117 11.19 -6.35 -14.54
N TYR A 118 10.02 -5.71 -14.64
CA TYR A 118 8.71 -6.34 -14.61
C TYR A 118 7.65 -5.43 -15.25
N SER A 119 6.48 -5.99 -15.55
CA SER A 119 5.35 -5.24 -16.09
C SER A 119 4.30 -4.98 -14.98
N PRO A 120 4.26 -3.77 -14.39
CA PRO A 120 3.30 -3.45 -13.34
C PRO A 120 1.85 -3.43 -13.88
N PRO A 121 0.84 -3.78 -13.06
CA PRO A 121 -0.57 -3.74 -13.43
C PRO A 121 -1.15 -2.31 -13.34
N LEU A 122 -0.52 -1.34 -14.02
CA LEU A 122 -0.79 0.10 -13.84
C LEU A 122 -2.28 0.46 -13.91
N ARG A 123 -3.04 -0.20 -14.80
CA ARG A 123 -4.49 0.01 -15.00
C ARG A 123 -5.34 -0.29 -13.76
N HIS A 124 -4.83 -1.09 -12.82
CA HIS A 124 -5.57 -1.52 -11.63
C HIS A 124 -4.99 -0.98 -10.34
N LEU A 125 -3.70 -0.61 -10.32
CA LEU A 125 -3.00 -0.27 -9.09
C LEU A 125 -3.71 0.81 -8.28
N HIS A 126 -4.19 1.88 -8.91
CA HIS A 126 -4.82 3.00 -8.19
C HIS A 126 -6.10 2.59 -7.44
N PHE A 127 -6.85 1.61 -7.96
CA PHE A 127 -7.99 1.02 -7.26
C PHE A 127 -7.51 0.12 -6.12
N TRP A 128 -6.58 -0.79 -6.40
CA TRP A 128 -6.14 -1.78 -5.43
C TRP A 128 -5.46 -1.15 -4.22
N ILE A 129 -4.64 -0.11 -4.43
CA ILE A 129 -3.95 0.58 -3.33
C ILE A 129 -4.86 1.47 -2.50
N THR A 130 -5.99 1.94 -3.06
CA THR A 130 -7.03 2.66 -2.31
C THR A 130 -8.00 1.69 -1.63
N GLY A 131 -7.93 0.40 -1.95
CA GLY A 131 -8.62 -0.67 -1.23
C GLY A 131 -9.87 -1.21 -1.93
N VAL A 132 -10.03 -0.91 -3.23
CA VAL A 132 -11.15 -1.40 -4.04
C VAL A 132 -10.65 -2.19 -5.25
N PRO A 133 -11.40 -3.20 -5.73
CA PRO A 133 -11.10 -3.82 -7.02
C PRO A 133 -11.34 -2.82 -8.16
N ASN A 134 -10.73 -3.05 -9.32
CA ASN A 134 -11.06 -2.26 -10.51
C ASN A 134 -12.53 -2.53 -10.88
N PRO A 135 -13.38 -1.50 -10.96
CA PRO A 135 -14.83 -1.67 -11.15
C PRO A 135 -15.21 -2.18 -12.55
N ASN A 136 -14.28 -2.13 -13.51
CA ASN A 136 -14.53 -2.59 -14.87
C ASN A 136 -14.20 -4.07 -15.08
N LEU A 137 -13.73 -4.77 -14.05
CA LEU A 137 -13.33 -6.17 -14.13
C LEU A 137 -13.96 -6.99 -13.00
N MET A 138 -14.26 -8.25 -13.31
CA MET A 138 -14.69 -9.21 -12.31
C MET A 138 -13.55 -9.52 -11.32
N ILE A 139 -13.92 -9.96 -10.14
CA ILE A 139 -13.00 -10.50 -9.13
C ILE A 139 -13.23 -12.00 -9.00
N GLU A 140 -12.17 -12.73 -8.67
CA GLU A 140 -12.17 -14.16 -8.37
C GLU A 140 -11.66 -14.39 -6.94
N ASN A 141 -12.06 -15.50 -6.32
CA ASN A 141 -11.53 -15.97 -5.03
C ASN A 141 -11.51 -14.89 -3.94
N GLU A 142 -12.55 -14.04 -3.88
CA GLU A 142 -12.67 -13.02 -2.87
C GLU A 142 -12.84 -13.66 -1.47
N ALA A 143 -12.04 -13.20 -0.53
CA ALA A 143 -12.07 -13.67 0.84
C ALA A 143 -11.69 -12.55 1.81
N SER A 144 -12.24 -12.63 3.01
CA SER A 144 -11.82 -11.81 4.16
C SER A 144 -11.55 -12.71 5.34
N ASN A 145 -10.49 -12.44 6.10
CA ASN A 145 -10.18 -13.20 7.31
C ASN A 145 -10.43 -12.39 8.59
N SER A 146 -10.39 -13.07 9.73
CA SER A 146 -10.59 -12.46 11.06
C SER A 146 -9.54 -11.40 11.43
N LEU A 147 -8.41 -11.36 10.71
CA LEU A 147 -7.35 -10.38 10.91
C LEU A 147 -7.61 -9.07 10.17
N GLY A 148 -8.72 -8.97 9.42
CA GLY A 148 -9.07 -7.81 8.60
C GLY A 148 -8.32 -7.77 7.26
N VAL A 149 -7.73 -8.89 6.83
CA VAL A 149 -7.13 -9.00 5.49
C VAL A 149 -8.25 -9.26 4.50
N HIS A 150 -8.38 -8.40 3.49
CA HIS A 150 -9.24 -8.60 2.33
C HIS A 150 -8.35 -9.03 1.15
N SER A 151 -8.76 -10.07 0.43
CA SER A 151 -7.99 -10.61 -0.68
C SER A 151 -8.89 -11.05 -1.82
N PHE A 152 -8.40 -10.89 -3.04
CA PHE A 152 -9.10 -11.28 -4.26
C PHE A 152 -8.08 -11.49 -5.37
N LYS A 153 -8.50 -12.15 -6.45
CA LYS A 153 -7.75 -12.26 -7.69
C LYS A 153 -8.43 -11.43 -8.78
N GLN A 154 -7.64 -10.64 -9.52
CA GLN A 154 -8.14 -9.83 -10.64
C GLN A 154 -7.05 -9.64 -11.69
N ASP A 155 -7.39 -9.83 -12.98
CA ASP A 155 -6.44 -9.76 -14.10
C ASP A 155 -5.19 -10.66 -13.94
N GLY A 156 -5.38 -11.82 -13.32
CA GLY A 156 -4.30 -12.76 -13.03
C GLY A 156 -3.37 -12.37 -11.88
N TRP A 157 -3.70 -11.32 -11.11
CA TRP A 157 -2.98 -10.92 -9.91
C TRP A 157 -3.73 -11.33 -8.65
N ASP A 158 -3.03 -11.92 -7.69
CA ASP A 158 -3.53 -12.06 -6.33
C ASP A 158 -3.24 -10.78 -5.54
N VAL A 159 -4.30 -10.14 -5.06
CA VAL A 159 -4.26 -8.88 -4.31
C VAL A 159 -4.57 -9.17 -2.85
N LYS A 160 -3.74 -8.65 -1.94
CA LYS A 160 -3.95 -8.72 -0.49
C LYS A 160 -3.89 -7.33 0.11
N LEU A 161 -5.00 -6.89 0.67
CA LEU A 161 -5.14 -5.67 1.45
C LEU A 161 -5.05 -6.05 2.93
N GLU A 162 -3.87 -5.85 3.53
CA GLU A 162 -3.49 -6.54 4.77
C GLU A 162 -3.67 -5.71 6.04
N ARG A 163 -3.60 -4.39 5.91
CA ARG A 163 -3.75 -3.44 7.02
C ARG A 163 -4.45 -2.21 6.49
N PHE A 164 -5.23 -1.58 7.33
CA PHE A 164 -6.02 -0.40 6.99
C PHE A 164 -5.93 0.62 8.12
N ASN A 165 -6.18 1.88 7.78
CA ASN A 165 -6.38 2.96 8.75
C ASN A 165 -7.36 3.98 8.20
N PHE A 166 -7.95 4.78 9.09
CA PHE A 166 -8.76 5.92 8.68
C PHE A 166 -7.87 7.12 8.37
N PHE A 167 -8.14 7.75 7.22
CA PHE A 167 -7.57 9.02 6.82
C PHE A 167 -8.72 9.96 6.47
N ALA A 168 -8.90 10.98 7.30
CA ALA A 168 -10.15 11.74 7.41
C ALA A 168 -11.34 10.78 7.67
N ASP A 169 -12.17 10.56 6.67
CA ASP A 169 -13.37 9.74 6.74
C ASP A 169 -13.32 8.51 5.80
N VAL A 170 -12.18 8.27 5.16
CA VAL A 170 -11.95 7.14 4.24
C VAL A 170 -11.08 6.09 4.91
N PHE A 171 -11.45 4.81 4.78
CA PHE A 171 -10.69 3.69 5.31
C PHE A 171 -9.78 3.12 4.21
N LEU A 172 -8.48 3.41 4.29
CA LEU A 172 -7.52 3.10 3.24
C LEU A 172 -6.53 2.02 3.68
N PRO A 173 -6.07 1.15 2.76
CA PRO A 173 -4.98 0.25 3.04
C PRO A 173 -3.69 0.99 3.42
N THR A 174 -3.00 0.48 4.43
CA THR A 174 -1.63 0.86 4.79
C THR A 174 -0.61 -0.23 4.46
N ARG A 175 -1.10 -1.41 4.05
CA ARG A 175 -0.26 -2.48 3.52
C ARG A 175 -0.99 -3.23 2.41
N VAL A 176 -0.37 -3.25 1.24
CA VAL A 176 -0.87 -3.96 0.06
C VAL A 176 0.21 -4.87 -0.45
N THR A 177 -0.13 -6.14 -0.70
CA THR A 177 0.77 -7.09 -1.34
C THR A 177 0.11 -7.66 -2.58
N LEU A 178 0.81 -7.61 -3.72
CA LEU A 178 0.40 -8.13 -5.01
C LEU A 178 1.29 -9.30 -5.40
N PHE A 179 0.71 -10.34 -5.99
CA PHE A 179 1.45 -11.48 -6.51
C PHE A 179 1.02 -11.81 -7.93
N LYS A 180 1.99 -12.18 -8.77
CA LYS A 180 1.77 -12.80 -10.07
C LYS A 180 2.95 -13.71 -10.39
N ASP A 181 2.69 -14.99 -10.57
CA ASP A 181 3.73 -16.02 -10.71
C ASP A 181 4.76 -15.94 -9.57
N GLU A 182 6.00 -15.57 -9.88
CA GLU A 182 7.10 -15.42 -8.91
C GLU A 182 7.43 -13.97 -8.58
N LEU A 183 6.65 -13.03 -9.11
CA LEU A 183 6.72 -11.62 -8.78
C LEU A 183 5.87 -11.32 -7.55
N LYS A 184 6.50 -10.71 -6.56
CA LYS A 184 5.85 -10.17 -5.36
C LYS A 184 6.14 -8.68 -5.26
N ILE A 185 5.08 -7.89 -5.20
CA ILE A 185 5.15 -6.44 -4.97
C ILE A 185 4.50 -6.18 -3.61
N LYS A 186 5.18 -5.45 -2.74
CA LYS A 186 4.65 -5.05 -1.44
C LYS A 186 4.81 -3.55 -1.25
N LEU A 187 3.69 -2.88 -1.00
CA LEU A 187 3.62 -1.49 -0.58
C LEU A 187 3.29 -1.44 0.91
N VAL A 188 4.11 -0.71 1.67
CA VAL A 188 3.75 -0.22 3.00
C VAL A 188 3.60 1.28 2.90
N VAL A 189 2.41 1.79 3.20
CA VAL A 189 2.12 3.21 3.18
C VAL A 189 2.50 3.82 4.53
N ASP A 190 3.28 4.88 4.49
CA ASP A 190 3.74 5.62 5.66
C ASP A 190 2.85 6.84 5.89
N GLU A 191 2.41 7.50 4.82
CA GLU A 191 1.56 8.68 4.88
C GLU A 191 0.56 8.72 3.71
N TRP A 192 -0.64 9.20 4.00
CA TRP A 192 -1.67 9.54 3.02
C TRP A 192 -2.03 11.01 3.17
N SER A 193 -2.31 11.67 2.04
CA SER A 193 -2.83 13.03 1.96
C SER A 193 -3.94 13.07 0.91
N MET A 194 -5.04 13.78 1.20
CA MET A 194 -6.27 13.83 0.40
C MET A 194 -6.57 15.27 0.00
#